data_AF-A0A850QNM1-F1
#
_entry.id   AF-A0A850QNM1-F1
#
_cell.length_a   1.000
_cell.length_b   1.000
_cell.length_c   1.000
_cell.angle_alpha   90.00
_cell.angle_beta   90.00
_cell.angle_gamma   90.00
#
_symmetry.space_group_name_H-M   'P 1'
#
loop_
_entity.id
_entity.type
_entity.pdbx_description
1 polymer ?
#
loop_
_entity_poly.entity_id
_entity_poly.type
_entity_poly.pdbx_seq_one_letter_code
_entity_poly.pdbx_strand_id
1 'polypeptide(L)'
;SIPVSPELLESAQQHQALLQKLGIQLKAKGKQSLIIMSVCMPLRQQNLQQLIPNLLTYLGSIAEDPTQQGWDKLLDWFAQQCVVAQEQYSLSQAIQLVTELEQLWGAQLTDHYDRLLRSVDLHTAIEAFK
;
A
#
# COMPACT_ATOMS: atom_id res chain seq x y z
N SER A 1 11.41 -17.75 4.76
CA SER A 1 12.69 -17.09 5.10
C SER A 1 13.09 -16.33 3.86
N ILE A 2 13.24 -15.01 3.93
CA ILE A 2 13.64 -14.18 2.82
C ILE A 2 15.16 -14.02 2.90
N PRO A 3 15.92 -14.41 1.86
CA PRO A 3 17.35 -14.12 1.81
C PRO A 3 17.53 -12.61 1.69
N VAL A 4 18.30 -12.02 2.60
CA VAL A 4 18.57 -10.58 2.60
C VAL A 4 20.04 -10.32 2.90
N SER A 5 20.57 -9.25 2.31
CA SER A 5 21.92 -8.76 2.59
C SER A 5 22.07 -8.39 4.08
N PRO A 6 23.27 -8.51 4.65
CA PRO A 6 23.51 -8.15 6.06
C PRO A 6 23.17 -6.68 6.36
N GLU A 7 23.37 -5.77 5.40
CA GLU A 7 23.01 -4.35 5.52
C GLU A 7 21.49 -4.14 5.66
N LEU A 8 20.69 -4.91 4.91
CA LEU A 8 19.23 -4.88 5.04
C LEU A 8 18.76 -5.49 6.37
N LEU A 9 19.51 -6.45 6.91
CA LEU A 9 19.23 -7.03 8.22
C LEU A 9 19.42 -5.99 9.33
N GLU A 10 20.51 -5.21 9.25
CA GLU A 10 20.77 -4.10 10.17
C GLU A 10 19.72 -3.00 10.03
N SER A 11 19.37 -2.61 8.80
CA SER A 11 18.28 -1.66 8.54
C SER A 11 16.95 -2.15 9.11
N ALA A 12 16.63 -3.44 8.99
CA ALA A 12 15.41 -4.02 9.56
C ALA A 12 15.38 -3.98 11.10
N GLN A 13 16.54 -4.15 11.74
CA GLN A 13 16.66 -4.03 13.19
C GLN A 13 16.56 -2.56 13.65
N GLN A 14 17.21 -1.65 12.94
CA GLN A 14 17.14 -0.21 13.21
C GLN A 14 15.71 0.32 13.08
N HIS A 15 14.99 -0.10 12.04
CA HIS A 15 13.63 0.34 11.75
C HIS A 15 12.55 -0.59 12.34
N GLN A 16 12.91 -1.54 13.21
CA GLN A 16 11.99 -2.54 13.75
C GLN A 16 10.77 -1.90 14.44
N ALA A 17 10.96 -0.81 15.18
CA ALA A 17 9.87 -0.09 15.85
C ALA A 17 8.87 0.53 14.85
N LEU A 18 9.37 1.03 13.71
CA LEU A 18 8.53 1.59 12.64
C LEU A 18 7.75 0.47 11.95
N LEU A 19 8.41 -0.64 11.62
CA LEU A 19 7.78 -1.81 11.02
C LEU A 19 6.67 -2.36 11.92
N GLN A 20 6.89 -2.42 13.23
CA GLN A 20 5.86 -2.85 14.19
C GLN A 20 4.63 -1.94 14.20
N LYS A 21 4.79 -0.61 14.05
CA LYS A 21 3.66 0.33 13.92
C LYS A 21 2.85 0.10 12.65
N LEU A 22 3.50 -0.32 11.56
CA LEU A 22 2.84 -0.76 10.32
C LEU A 22 2.25 -2.18 10.42
N GLY A 23 2.37 -2.81 11.59
CA GLY A 23 1.93 -4.18 11.85
C GLY A 23 2.77 -5.25 11.14
N ILE A 24 4.01 -4.93 10.78
CA ILE A 24 5.00 -5.84 10.21
C ILE A 24 5.97 -6.27 11.31
N GLN A 25 5.97 -7.55 11.67
CA GLN A 25 6.97 -8.13 12.56
C GLN A 25 7.93 -9.01 11.78
N LEU A 26 9.19 -8.61 11.76
CA LEU A 26 10.29 -9.37 11.17
C LEU A 26 11.22 -9.89 12.27
N LYS A 27 11.80 -11.06 12.04
CA LYS A 27 12.80 -11.68 12.92
C LYS A 27 13.98 -12.15 12.09
N ALA A 28 15.19 -11.72 12.46
CA ALA A 28 16.41 -12.21 11.83
C ALA A 28 16.62 -13.71 12.11
N LYS A 29 16.92 -14.48 11.06
CA LYS A 29 17.36 -15.88 11.14
C LYS A 29 18.79 -15.95 10.61
N GLY A 30 19.74 -15.85 11.53
CA GLY A 30 21.17 -15.76 11.21
C GLY A 30 21.54 -14.40 10.60
N LYS A 31 22.64 -14.37 9.85
CA LYS A 31 23.22 -13.12 9.29
C LYS A 31 22.75 -12.77 7.86
N GLN A 32 21.96 -13.62 7.22
CA GLN A 32 21.62 -13.50 5.79
C GLN A 32 20.14 -13.82 5.48
N SER A 33 19.29 -13.92 6.50
CA SER A 33 17.87 -14.19 6.24
C SER A 33 16.92 -13.57 7.27
N LEU A 34 15.76 -13.13 6.79
CA LEU A 34 14.65 -12.62 7.61
C LEU A 34 13.48 -13.60 7.59
N ILE A 35 12.84 -13.77 8.73
CA ILE A 35 11.55 -14.47 8.87
C ILE A 35 10.49 -13.44 9.18
N ILE A 36 9.40 -13.49 8.44
CA ILE A 36 8.20 -12.72 8.73
C ILE A 36 7.44 -13.46 9.82
N MET A 37 7.23 -12.81 10.97
CA MET A 37 6.46 -13.37 12.08
C MET A 37 4.98 -13.03 11.96
N SER A 38 4.68 -11.78 11.65
CA SER A 38 3.31 -11.32 11.43
C SER A 38 3.28 -10.11 10.50
N VAL A 39 2.17 -9.96 9.76
CA VAL A 39 1.89 -8.79 8.90
C VAL A 39 0.41 -8.45 8.96
N CYS A 40 0.07 -7.19 8.68
CA CYS A 40 -1.31 -6.75 8.49
C CYS A 40 -2.04 -7.57 7.42
N MET A 41 -3.36 -7.71 7.57
CA MET A 41 -4.20 -8.49 6.66
C MET A 41 -4.03 -8.11 5.17
N PRO A 42 -4.04 -6.82 4.76
CA PRO A 42 -3.84 -6.46 3.35
C PRO A 42 -2.47 -6.87 2.80
N LEU A 43 -1.43 -6.93 3.64
CA LEU A 43 -0.08 -7.31 3.22
C LEU A 43 0.06 -8.81 2.97
N ARG A 44 -0.78 -9.66 3.58
CA ARG A 44 -0.70 -11.11 3.37
C ARG A 44 -0.96 -11.53 1.94
N GLN A 45 -1.74 -10.73 1.21
CA GLN A 45 -2.06 -10.99 -0.19
C GLN A 45 -0.95 -10.48 -1.13
N GLN A 46 -0.02 -9.67 -0.62
CA GLN A 46 1.09 -9.13 -1.39
C GLN A 46 2.29 -10.07 -1.44
N ASN A 47 3.17 -9.84 -2.40
CA ASN A 47 4.44 -10.56 -2.50
C ASN A 47 5.44 -10.06 -1.45
N LEU A 48 5.29 -10.53 -0.22
CA LEU A 48 6.11 -10.14 0.93
C LEU A 48 7.62 -10.38 0.71
N GLN A 49 7.98 -11.31 -0.18
CA GLN A 49 9.37 -11.57 -0.53
C GLN A 49 10.02 -10.42 -1.31
N GLN A 50 9.22 -9.64 -2.04
CA GLN A 50 9.66 -8.45 -2.77
C GLN A 50 9.42 -7.17 -1.94
N LEU A 51 8.28 -7.08 -1.26
CA LEU A 51 7.88 -5.89 -0.51
C LEU A 51 8.80 -5.60 0.68
N ILE A 52 9.21 -6.63 1.44
CA ILE A 52 10.08 -6.42 2.61
C ILE A 52 11.46 -5.88 2.23
N PRO A 53 12.20 -6.49 1.28
CA PRO A 53 13.46 -5.91 0.81
C PRO A 53 13.29 -4.49 0.27
N ASN A 54 12.26 -4.24 -0.55
CA ASN A 54 12.02 -2.91 -1.11
C ASN A 54 11.76 -1.87 -0.02
N LEU A 55 10.97 -2.21 1.00
CA LEU A 55 10.70 -1.32 2.13
C LEU A 55 11.98 -1.01 2.92
N LEU A 56 12.82 -2.01 3.15
CA LEU A 56 14.09 -1.82 3.86
C LEU A 56 15.09 -0.98 3.06
N THR A 57 15.14 -1.17 1.74
CA THR A 57 15.92 -0.34 0.82
C THR A 57 15.39 1.10 0.82
N TYR A 58 14.08 1.29 0.75
CA TYR A 58 13.44 2.61 0.80
C TYR A 58 13.73 3.34 2.12
N LEU A 59 13.61 2.63 3.26
CA LEU A 59 13.97 3.14 4.58
C LEU A 59 15.45 3.54 4.66
N GLY A 60 16.33 2.77 4.02
CA GLY A 60 17.74 3.12 3.86
C GLY A 60 17.93 4.42 3.06
N SER A 61 17.27 4.55 1.91
CA SER A 61 17.41 5.73 1.04
C SER A 61 16.87 7.02 1.67
N ILE A 62 15.77 6.95 2.45
CA ILE A 62 15.23 8.13 3.14
C ILE A 62 16.03 8.50 4.40
N ALA A 63 16.88 7.59 4.91
CA ALA A 63 17.77 7.92 6.02
C ALA A 63 18.84 8.94 5.58
N GLU A 64 19.20 8.94 4.30
CA GLU A 64 20.18 9.86 3.70
C GLU A 64 19.57 11.21 3.31
N ASP A 65 18.26 11.28 3.06
CA ASP A 65 17.56 12.50 2.65
C ASP A 65 16.49 12.95 3.68
N PRO A 66 16.78 13.96 4.51
CA PRO A 66 15.84 14.48 5.50
C PRO A 66 14.57 15.09 4.90
N THR A 67 14.56 15.45 3.61
CA THR A 67 13.32 15.94 2.96
C THR A 67 12.36 14.81 2.60
N GLN A 68 12.85 13.56 2.47
CA GLN A 68 12.01 12.38 2.26
C GLN A 68 11.58 11.69 3.56
N GLN A 69 12.08 12.15 4.71
CA GLN A 69 11.64 11.67 6.01
C GLN A 69 10.23 12.18 6.32
N GLY A 70 9.32 11.24 6.57
CA GLY A 70 7.95 11.57 6.95
C GLY A 70 7.05 10.35 6.91
N TRP A 71 6.15 10.26 7.89
CA TRP A 71 5.15 9.20 7.94
C TRP A 71 4.23 9.24 6.72
N ASP A 72 3.85 10.43 6.26
CA ASP A 72 2.97 10.59 5.09
C ASP A 72 3.59 10.01 3.82
N LYS A 73 4.86 10.32 3.55
CA LYS A 73 5.57 9.81 2.36
C LYS A 73 5.79 8.31 2.42
N LEU A 74 6.11 7.78 3.60
CA LEU A 74 6.23 6.34 3.79
C LEU A 74 4.89 5.65 3.56
N LEU A 75 3.81 6.18 4.10
CA LEU A 75 2.46 5.63 3.93
C LEU A 75 2.00 5.70 2.49
N ASP A 76 2.30 6.79 1.77
CA ASP A 76 1.99 6.94 0.35
C ASP A 76 2.74 5.89 -0.49
N TRP A 77 4.06 5.79 -0.31
CA TRP A 77 4.86 4.75 -0.97
C TRP A 77 4.35 3.35 -0.64
N PHE A 78 4.02 3.10 0.63
CA PHE A 78 3.52 1.82 1.09
C PHE A 78 2.16 1.47 0.48
N ALA A 79 1.27 2.45 0.37
CA ALA A 79 -0.01 2.30 -0.31
C ALA A 79 0.19 1.92 -1.78
N GLN A 80 1.11 2.59 -2.49
CA GLN A 80 1.44 2.25 -3.88
C GLN A 80 1.94 0.80 -4.03
N GLN A 81 2.77 0.31 -3.11
CA GLN A 81 3.22 -1.09 -3.13
C GLN A 81 2.10 -2.10 -2.83
N CYS A 82 1.03 -1.67 -2.16
CA CYS A 82 -0.13 -2.51 -1.88
C CYS A 82 -1.18 -2.51 -3.01
N VAL A 83 -1.07 -1.61 -3.98
CA VAL A 83 -1.99 -1.59 -5.12
C VAL A 83 -1.69 -2.78 -6.03
N VAL A 84 -2.61 -3.75 -6.05
CA VAL A 84 -2.62 -4.77 -7.10
C VAL A 84 -3.35 -4.17 -8.28
N ALA A 85 -2.62 -3.90 -9.37
CA ALA A 85 -3.24 -3.49 -10.62
C ALA A 85 -4.14 -4.63 -11.12
N GLN A 86 -5.45 -4.47 -10.96
CA GLN A 86 -6.43 -5.41 -11.50
C GLN A 86 -6.96 -4.82 -12.81
N GLU A 87 -6.63 -5.46 -13.94
CA GLU A 87 -6.93 -4.92 -15.27
C GLU A 87 -8.43 -4.94 -15.61
N GLN A 88 -9.21 -5.80 -14.93
CA GLN A 88 -10.65 -5.94 -15.16
C GLN A 88 -11.38 -6.09 -13.82
N TYR A 89 -12.28 -5.14 -13.55
CA TYR A 89 -13.21 -5.21 -12.43
C TYR A 89 -14.53 -5.80 -12.91
N SER A 90 -15.04 -6.83 -12.22
CA SER A 90 -16.42 -7.26 -12.40
C SER A 90 -17.38 -6.24 -11.77
N LEU A 91 -18.65 -6.24 -12.17
CA LEU A 91 -19.68 -5.40 -11.56
C LEU A 91 -19.77 -5.64 -10.04
N SER A 92 -19.71 -6.90 -9.61
CA SER A 92 -19.74 -7.25 -8.18
C SER A 92 -18.54 -6.69 -7.41
N GLN A 93 -17.34 -6.76 -7.98
CA GLN A 93 -16.13 -6.18 -7.38
C GLN A 93 -16.20 -4.66 -7.32
N ALA A 94 -16.71 -4.01 -8.37
CA ALA A 94 -16.92 -2.56 -8.37
C ALA A 94 -17.90 -2.12 -7.27
N ILE A 95 -19.02 -2.83 -7.12
CA ILE A 95 -20.00 -2.57 -6.04
C ILE A 95 -19.34 -2.76 -4.66
N GLN A 96 -18.59 -3.85 -4.46
CA GLN A 96 -17.88 -4.11 -3.20
C GLN A 96 -16.89 -3.00 -2.87
N LEU A 97 -16.05 -2.59 -3.83
CA LEU A 97 -15.07 -1.53 -3.65
C LEU A 97 -15.72 -0.20 -3.25
N VAL A 98 -16.81 0.18 -3.92
CA VAL A 98 -17.55 1.41 -3.57
C VAL A 98 -18.14 1.30 -2.17
N THR A 99 -18.71 0.15 -1.81
CA THR A 99 -19.28 -0.08 -0.48
C THR A 99 -18.22 -0.02 0.63
N GLU A 100 -17.07 -0.64 0.41
CA GLU A 100 -15.93 -0.61 1.35
C GLU A 100 -15.40 0.81 1.53
N LEU A 101 -15.34 1.57 0.43
CA LEU A 101 -14.89 2.95 0.41
C LEU A 101 -15.88 3.88 1.14
N GLU A 102 -17.18 3.68 0.98
CA GLU A 102 -18.24 4.34 1.76
C GLU A 102 -18.13 4.02 3.25
N GLN A 103 -17.84 2.77 3.63
CA GLN A 103 -17.66 2.39 5.04
C GLN A 103 -16.41 3.00 5.67
N LEU A 104 -15.33 3.14 4.91
CA LEU A 104 -14.05 3.68 5.40
C LEU A 104 -14.08 5.20 5.55
N TRP A 105 -14.63 5.93 4.58
CA TRP A 105 -14.64 7.40 4.58
C TRP A 105 -15.93 8.01 5.11
N GLY A 106 -17.05 7.28 5.07
CA GLY A 106 -18.34 7.74 5.59
C GLY A 106 -18.69 9.14 5.08
N ALA A 107 -18.85 10.09 6.01
CA ALA A 107 -19.18 11.48 5.70
C ALA A 107 -18.06 12.27 4.99
N GLN A 108 -16.80 11.80 5.00
CA GLN A 108 -15.69 12.45 4.29
C GLN A 108 -15.64 12.10 2.79
N LEU A 109 -16.44 11.10 2.37
CA LEU A 109 -16.51 10.70 0.97
C LEU A 109 -17.02 11.83 0.07
N THR A 110 -17.91 12.67 0.60
CA THR A 110 -18.50 13.81 -0.13
C THR A 110 -17.45 14.80 -0.61
N ASP A 111 -16.37 15.00 0.14
CA ASP A 111 -15.27 15.92 -0.20
C ASP A 111 -14.39 15.37 -1.33
N HIS A 112 -14.52 14.08 -1.65
CA HIS A 112 -13.73 13.39 -2.66
C HIS A 112 -14.52 13.01 -3.91
N TYR A 113 -15.83 13.27 -3.96
CA TYR A 113 -16.66 12.94 -5.12
C TYR A 113 -16.18 13.59 -6.41
N ASP A 114 -15.70 14.84 -6.38
CA ASP A 114 -15.15 15.50 -7.57
C ASP A 114 -13.93 14.79 -8.19
N ARG A 115 -13.21 13.98 -7.40
CA ARG A 115 -12.06 13.20 -7.88
C ARG A 115 -12.41 11.76 -8.24
N LEU A 116 -13.48 11.21 -7.66
CA LEU A 116 -13.86 9.80 -7.79
C LEU A 116 -14.98 9.57 -8.79
N LEU A 117 -15.92 10.52 -8.90
CA LEU A 117 -17.10 10.41 -9.74
C LEU A 117 -17.04 11.42 -10.87
N ARG A 118 -17.39 10.96 -12.07
CA ARG A 118 -17.65 11.84 -13.22
C ARG A 118 -19.11 11.74 -13.57
N SER A 119 -19.80 12.87 -13.58
CA SER A 119 -21.15 12.93 -14.14
C SER A 119 -21.09 12.60 -15.63
N VAL A 120 -21.91 11.63 -16.06
CA VAL A 120 -22.05 11.27 -17.46
C VAL A 120 -23.31 11.95 -18.00
N ASP A 121 -23.13 12.85 -18.96
CA ASP A 121 -24.24 13.52 -19.62
C ASP A 121 -24.86 12.59 -20.68
N LEU A 122 -26.11 12.18 -20.44
CA LEU A 122 -26.86 11.32 -21.36
C LEU A 122 -27.68 12.11 -22.39
N HIS A 123 -27.80 13.44 -22.29
CA HIS A 123 -28.58 14.22 -23.26
C HIS A 123 -27.95 14.15 -24.64
N THR A 124 -26.62 14.24 -24.72
CA THR A 124 -25.90 14.17 -26.01
C THR A 124 -26.15 12.82 -26.71
N ALA A 125 -26.22 11.72 -25.96
CA ALA A 125 -26.52 10.41 -26.52
C ALA A 125 -27.98 10.33 -26.99
N ILE A 126 -28.93 10.83 -26.21
CA ILE A 126 -30.36 10.82 -26.55
C ILE A 126 -30.65 11.68 -27.78
N GLU A 127 -29.98 12.83 -27.93
CA GLU A 127 -30.10 13.69 -29.11
C GLU A 127 -29.50 13.06 -30.36
N ALA A 128 -28.43 12.28 -30.23
CA ALA A 128 -27.83 11.56 -31.36
C ALA A 128 -28.66 10.37 -31.86
N PHE A 129 -29.63 9.89 -31.06
CA PHE A 129 -30.58 8.83 -31.44
C PHE A 129 -31.90 9.37 -32.02
N LYS A 130 -32.09 10.70 -32.07
CA LYS A 130 -33.23 11.37 -32.73
C LYS A 130 -32.95 11.63 -34.20
#